data_AF-A0A085NQR1-F1
#
_entry.id   AF-A0A085NQR1-F1
#
_cell.length_a   1.000
_cell.length_b   1.000
_cell.length_c   1.000
_cell.angle_alpha   90.00
_cell.angle_beta   90.00
_cell.angle_gamma   90.00
#
_symmetry.space_group_name_H-M   'P 1'
#
loop_
_entity.id
_entity.type
_entity.pdbx_description
1 polymer ?
#
loop_
_entity_poly.entity_id
_entity_poly.type
_entity_poly.pdbx_seq_one_letter_code
_entity_poly.pdbx_strand_id
1 'polypeptide(L)'
;MDDGYPFNGWFNQCFISEAKKYLESKGMAFKVLLVIDNAPGHPQSLCFANENVEVKFVPANSTSLLQPLDQGAIKCIKATYTRLVFGKLRDTLHDNPDCDLPGLWKRFSIADAIALIAEAVHEVKPRTVSGWWKRLWRDAVSECENLGAIDEGSWT
;
A
#
# COMPACT_ATOMS: atom_id res chain seq x y z
N MET A 1 17.70 15.22 -19.94
CA MET A 1 17.12 15.16 -18.60
C MET A 1 15.63 15.13 -18.80
N ASP A 2 15.08 13.92 -18.74
CA ASP A 2 13.66 13.64 -18.87
C ASP A 2 13.35 12.53 -17.84
N ASP A 3 13.43 12.94 -16.57
CA ASP A 3 13.62 12.04 -15.43
C ASP A 3 12.25 11.63 -14.81
N GLY A 4 11.14 12.12 -15.37
CA GLY A 4 9.77 11.97 -14.84
C GLY A 4 8.85 11.03 -15.65
N TYR A 5 9.34 10.43 -16.73
CA TYR A 5 8.52 9.64 -17.66
C TYR A 5 7.73 8.49 -17.02
N PRO A 6 8.31 7.63 -16.14
CA PRO A 6 7.56 6.53 -15.55
C PRO A 6 6.52 7.01 -14.52
N PHE A 7 6.80 8.08 -13.78
CA PHE A 7 5.88 8.59 -12.77
C PHE A 7 4.67 9.28 -13.40
N ASN A 8 4.88 10.04 -14.48
CA ASN A 8 3.78 10.63 -15.26
C ASN A 8 2.89 9.55 -15.89
N GLY A 9 3.50 8.47 -16.40
CA GLY A 9 2.77 7.31 -16.90
C GLY A 9 1.88 6.68 -15.82
N TRP A 10 2.47 6.38 -14.65
CA TRP A 10 1.72 5.86 -13.51
C TRP A 10 0.59 6.80 -13.06
N PHE A 11 0.86 8.10 -12.93
CA PHE A 11 -0.13 9.07 -12.45
C PHE A 11 -1.36 9.13 -13.37
N ASN A 12 -1.13 9.24 -14.69
CA ASN A 12 -2.21 9.39 -15.66
C ASN A 12 -2.92 8.08 -15.98
N GLN A 13 -2.17 7.00 -16.17
CA GLN A 13 -2.72 5.74 -16.67
C GLN A 13 -3.21 4.82 -15.55
N CYS A 14 -2.56 4.86 -14.39
CA CYS A 14 -2.89 3.99 -13.26
C CYS A 14 -3.66 4.75 -12.19
N PHE A 15 -3.05 5.76 -11.56
CA PHE A 15 -3.62 6.42 -10.38
C PHE A 15 -4.97 7.10 -10.67
N ILE A 16 -5.04 7.98 -11.68
CA ILE A 16 -6.29 8.67 -12.03
C ILE A 16 -7.39 7.67 -12.38
N SER A 17 -7.06 6.65 -13.19
CA SER A 17 -8.00 5.62 -13.62
C SER A 17 -8.59 4.86 -12.42
N GLU A 18 -7.74 4.37 -11.52
CA GLU A 18 -8.18 3.59 -10.36
C GLU A 18 -8.90 4.46 -9.32
N ALA A 19 -8.44 5.68 -9.06
CA ALA A 19 -9.10 6.60 -8.14
C ALA A 19 -10.51 6.97 -8.64
N LYS A 20 -10.66 7.21 -9.94
CA LYS A 20 -11.96 7.49 -10.57
C LYS A 20 -12.91 6.30 -10.42
N LYS A 21 -12.47 5.09 -10.81
CA LYS A 21 -13.27 3.86 -10.64
C LYS A 21 -13.70 3.65 -9.19
N TYR A 22 -12.77 3.84 -8.24
CA TYR A 22 -13.07 3.70 -6.82
C TYR A 22 -14.15 4.70 -6.37
N LEU A 23 -14.01 5.99 -6.69
CA LEU A 23 -14.99 7.01 -6.30
C LEU A 23 -16.35 6.81 -6.98
N GLU A 24 -16.38 6.42 -8.25
CA GLU A 24 -17.60 6.03 -8.96
C GLU A 24 -18.31 4.87 -8.27
N SER A 25 -17.56 3.83 -7.85
CA SER A 25 -18.11 2.70 -7.09
C SER A 25 -18.70 3.10 -5.72
N LYS A 26 -18.29 4.25 -5.19
CA LYS A 26 -18.80 4.84 -3.94
C LYS A 26 -19.88 5.91 -4.18
N GLY A 27 -20.25 6.19 -5.44
CA GLY A 27 -21.19 7.26 -5.78
C GLY A 27 -20.68 8.66 -5.46
N MET A 28 -19.36 8.84 -5.38
CA MET A 28 -18.72 10.10 -5.02
C MET A 28 -18.25 10.85 -6.27
N ALA A 29 -18.22 12.18 -6.20
CA ALA A 29 -17.61 13.00 -7.24
C ALA A 29 -16.11 12.73 -7.33
N PHE A 30 -15.57 12.74 -8.54
CA PHE A 30 -14.12 12.61 -8.76
C PHE A 30 -13.42 13.90 -8.30
N LYS A 31 -13.02 13.93 -7.03
CA LYS A 31 -12.15 14.96 -6.44
C LYS A 31 -11.18 14.30 -5.48
N VAL A 32 -9.89 14.42 -5.75
CA VAL A 32 -8.85 13.67 -5.04
C VAL A 32 -7.74 14.60 -4.59
N LEU A 33 -7.25 14.38 -3.37
CA LEU A 33 -6.00 14.97 -2.88
C LEU A 33 -4.94 13.86 -2.84
N LEU A 34 -3.89 14.00 -3.65
CA LEU A 34 -2.73 13.12 -3.66
C LEU A 34 -1.59 13.77 -2.84
N VAL A 35 -1.18 13.11 -1.76
CA VAL A 35 -0.06 13.54 -0.92
C VAL A 35 1.16 12.65 -1.19
N ILE A 36 2.26 13.24 -1.65
CA ILE A 36 3.50 12.53 -2.03
C ILE A 36 4.74 13.22 -1.45
N ASP A 37 5.85 12.50 -1.33
CA ASP A 37 7.12 13.06 -0.89
C ASP A 37 7.78 13.93 -1.95
N ASN A 38 8.56 14.90 -1.49
CA ASN A 38 9.30 15.82 -2.36
C ASN A 38 10.62 15.21 -2.82
N ALA A 39 10.55 14.04 -3.48
CA ALA A 39 11.71 13.37 -4.06
C ALA A 39 12.07 13.97 -5.44
N PRO A 40 13.36 14.01 -5.83
CA PRO A 40 13.79 14.56 -7.12
C PRO A 40 13.12 13.94 -8.36
N GLY A 41 12.67 12.68 -8.25
CA GLY A 41 11.98 11.97 -9.34
C GLY A 41 10.50 12.33 -9.50
N HIS A 42 9.94 13.19 -8.64
CA HIS A 42 8.54 13.60 -8.74
C HIS A 42 8.40 14.94 -9.47
N PRO A 43 7.81 14.96 -10.68
CA PRO A 43 7.70 16.19 -11.44
C PRO A 43 6.66 17.13 -10.83
N GLN A 44 7.02 18.40 -10.62
CA GLN A 44 6.09 19.41 -10.11
C GLN A 44 4.94 19.72 -11.09
N SER A 45 5.09 19.36 -12.37
CA SER A 45 4.03 19.52 -13.38
C SER A 45 2.76 18.73 -13.06
N LEU A 46 2.83 17.71 -12.19
CA LEU A 46 1.67 16.93 -11.74
C LEU A 46 0.59 17.77 -11.07
N CYS A 47 0.98 18.85 -10.38
CA CYS A 47 0.04 19.78 -9.74
C CYS A 47 -0.96 20.40 -10.71
N PHE A 48 -0.65 20.38 -12.02
CA PHE A 48 -1.46 20.96 -13.07
C PHE A 48 -1.96 19.91 -14.07
N ALA A 49 -1.70 18.62 -13.82
CA ALA A 49 -2.01 17.56 -14.77
C ALA A 49 -3.50 17.20 -14.83
N ASN A 50 -4.27 17.47 -13.77
CA ASN A 50 -5.71 17.23 -13.74
C ASN A 50 -6.41 18.20 -12.78
N GLU A 51 -7.46 18.89 -13.24
CA GLU A 51 -8.21 19.88 -12.43
C GLU A 51 -8.93 19.28 -11.22
N ASN A 52 -9.21 17.97 -11.25
CA ASN A 52 -9.92 17.24 -10.20
C ASN A 52 -8.98 16.52 -9.23
N VAL A 53 -7.66 16.61 -9.46
CA VAL A 53 -6.64 16.01 -8.60
C VAL A 53 -5.71 17.10 -8.09
N GLU A 54 -5.82 17.42 -6.80
CA GLU A 54 -4.86 18.29 -6.15
C GLU A 54 -3.67 17.45 -5.69
N VAL A 55 -2.46 17.85 -6.07
CA VAL A 55 -1.22 17.18 -5.64
C VAL A 55 -0.51 18.07 -4.61
N LYS A 56 -0.17 17.49 -3.46
CA LYS A 56 0.61 18.16 -2.41
C LYS A 56 1.88 17.39 -2.11
N PHE A 57 2.99 18.10 -2.16
CA PHE A 57 4.29 17.59 -1.76
C PHE A 57 4.52 17.83 -0.26
N VAL A 58 4.88 16.80 0.48
CA VAL A 58 5.33 16.98 1.88
C VAL A 58 6.71 17.66 1.90
N PRO A 59 7.01 18.50 2.91
CA PRO A 59 8.32 19.13 3.04
C PRO A 59 9.47 18.12 3.04
N ALA A 60 10.63 18.54 2.54
CA ALA A 60 11.84 17.71 2.58
C ALA A 60 12.16 17.28 4.03
N ASN A 61 12.68 16.06 4.20
CA ASN A 61 13.06 15.46 5.49
C ASN A 61 11.90 15.25 6.49
N SER A 62 10.65 15.42 6.07
CA SER A 62 9.47 15.21 6.94
C SER A 62 8.68 13.94 6.60
N THR A 63 9.11 13.17 5.61
CA THR A 63 8.34 12.04 5.06
C THR A 63 7.99 10.99 6.11
N SER A 64 8.94 10.61 6.97
CA SER A 64 8.70 9.67 8.07
C SER A 64 7.66 10.16 9.09
N LEU A 65 7.47 11.48 9.20
CA LEU A 65 6.51 12.10 10.10
C LEU A 65 5.17 12.39 9.43
N LEU A 66 5.14 12.70 8.13
CA LEU A 66 3.94 13.21 7.46
C LEU A 66 3.35 12.27 6.42
N GLN A 67 4.07 11.23 6.01
CA GLN A 67 3.60 10.29 4.99
C GLN A 67 3.06 9.01 5.66
N PRO A 68 1.75 8.70 5.51
CA PRO A 68 1.16 7.48 6.09
C PRO A 68 1.83 6.19 5.60
N LEU A 69 2.38 6.22 4.38
CA LEU A 69 3.13 5.09 3.82
C LEU A 69 4.36 4.75 4.67
N ASP A 70 5.17 5.75 4.99
CA ASP A 70 6.35 5.60 5.84
C ASP A 70 5.99 5.32 7.29
N GLN A 71 4.90 5.89 7.80
CA GLN A 71 4.49 5.70 9.21
C GLN A 71 4.03 4.28 9.56
N GLY A 72 3.58 3.49 8.58
CA GLY A 72 3.02 2.18 8.89
C GLY A 72 2.78 1.25 7.72
N ALA A 73 2.42 1.78 6.54
CA ALA A 73 2.06 0.93 5.42
C ALA A 73 3.23 0.06 4.95
N ILE A 74 4.39 0.68 4.69
CA ILE A 74 5.57 -0.01 4.19
C ILE A 74 6.04 -1.07 5.20
N LYS A 75 6.06 -0.73 6.50
CA LYS A 75 6.44 -1.67 7.55
C LYS A 75 5.49 -2.87 7.61
N CYS A 76 4.18 -2.62 7.53
CA CYS A 76 3.17 -3.66 7.57
C CYS A 76 3.27 -4.59 6.35
N ILE A 77 3.35 -4.02 5.14
CA ILE A 77 3.46 -4.79 3.89
C ILE A 77 4.74 -5.62 3.90
N LYS A 78 5.88 -5.06 4.31
CA LYS A 78 7.14 -5.80 4.43
C LYS A 78 7.03 -6.98 5.40
N ALA A 79 6.44 -6.76 6.57
CA ALA A 79 6.25 -7.83 7.56
C ALA A 79 5.34 -8.95 7.03
N THR A 80 4.23 -8.59 6.38
CA THR A 80 3.32 -9.56 5.77
C THR A 80 3.98 -10.32 4.64
N TYR A 81 4.66 -9.63 3.72
CA TYR A 81 5.43 -10.24 2.64
C TYR A 81 6.44 -11.25 3.17
N THR A 82 7.24 -10.86 4.18
CA THR A 82 8.21 -11.75 4.81
C THR A 82 7.55 -12.99 5.41
N ARG A 83 6.42 -12.83 6.10
CA ARG A 83 5.63 -13.96 6.64
C ARG A 83 5.16 -14.90 5.54
N LEU A 84 4.64 -14.37 4.43
CA LEU A 84 4.15 -15.16 3.29
C LEU A 84 5.30 -15.91 2.59
N VAL A 85 6.46 -15.26 2.38
CA VAL A 85 7.66 -15.90 1.83
C VAL A 85 8.07 -17.10 2.69
N PHE A 86 8.20 -16.91 4.01
CA PHE A 86 8.59 -18.01 4.90
C PHE A 86 7.53 -19.11 4.99
N GLY A 87 6.25 -18.75 4.95
CA GLY A 87 5.16 -19.72 4.85
C GLY A 87 5.29 -20.59 3.59
N LYS A 88 5.40 -19.96 2.42
CA LYS A 88 5.57 -20.66 1.14
C LYS A 88 6.79 -21.57 1.13
N LEU A 89 7.93 -21.11 1.65
CA LEU A 89 9.15 -21.91 1.73
C LEU A 89 9.00 -23.11 2.66
N ARG A 90 8.42 -22.92 3.85
CA ARG A 90 8.13 -23.98 4.81
C ARG A 90 7.22 -25.04 4.19
N ASP A 91 6.11 -24.62 3.59
CA ASP A 91 5.11 -25.53 3.04
C ASP A 91 5.73 -26.32 1.87
N THR A 92 6.52 -25.67 1.01
CA THR A 92 7.23 -26.36 -0.08
C THR A 92 8.26 -27.39 0.43
N LEU A 93 9.00 -27.07 1.50
CA LEU A 93 9.95 -28.00 2.12
C LEU A 93 9.26 -29.19 2.79
N HIS A 94 8.08 -28.97 3.36
CA HIS A 94 7.27 -30.05 3.95
C HIS A 94 6.79 -31.03 2.88
N ASP A 95 6.33 -30.51 1.74
CA ASP A 95 5.79 -31.31 0.63
C ASP A 95 6.90 -31.95 -0.22
N ASN A 96 8.13 -31.42 -0.19
CA ASN A 96 9.26 -31.90 -0.98
C ASN A 96 10.51 -32.11 -0.09
N PRO A 97 10.58 -33.23 0.64
CA PRO A 97 11.66 -33.49 1.61
C PRO A 97 13.06 -33.59 0.99
N ASP A 98 13.17 -33.86 -0.32
CA ASP A 98 14.43 -33.87 -1.04
C ASP A 98 14.92 -32.47 -1.47
N CYS A 99 14.11 -31.44 -1.25
CA CYS A 99 14.44 -30.06 -1.60
C CYS A 99 15.14 -29.35 -0.45
N ASP A 100 16.15 -28.54 -0.75
CA ASP A 100 16.84 -27.72 0.23
C ASP A 100 16.47 -26.23 0.09
N LEU A 101 16.60 -25.49 1.19
CA LEU A 101 16.28 -24.06 1.23
C LEU A 101 17.10 -23.24 0.19
N PRO A 102 18.42 -23.46 0.01
CA PRO A 102 19.19 -22.77 -1.03
C PRO A 102 18.68 -23.04 -2.45
N GLY A 103 18.28 -24.28 -2.76
CA GLY A 103 17.73 -24.65 -4.06
C GLY A 103 16.40 -23.96 -4.33
N LEU A 104 15.52 -23.89 -3.33
CA LEU A 104 14.26 -23.15 -3.42
C LEU A 104 14.48 -21.65 -3.61
N TRP A 105 15.40 -21.05 -2.85
CA TRP A 105 15.69 -19.63 -2.98
C TRP A 105 16.23 -19.27 -4.37
N LYS A 106 17.04 -20.14 -4.99
CA LYS A 106 17.52 -19.95 -6.37
C LYS A 106 16.40 -20.01 -7.41
N ARG A 107 15.31 -20.72 -7.13
CA ARG A 107 14.13 -20.81 -8.02
C ARG A 107 13.13 -19.67 -7.79
N PHE A 108 13.25 -18.96 -6.67
CA PHE A 108 12.37 -17.85 -6.34
C PHE A 108 12.50 -16.73 -7.37
N SER A 109 11.43 -16.50 -8.12
CA SER A 109 11.42 -15.58 -9.24
C SER A 109 10.91 -14.19 -8.86
N ILE A 110 11.13 -13.21 -9.73
CA ILE A 110 10.50 -11.89 -9.60
C ILE A 110 8.96 -12.00 -9.67
N ALA A 111 8.43 -12.95 -10.44
CA ALA A 111 6.99 -13.18 -10.52
C ALA A 111 6.43 -13.67 -9.17
N ASP A 112 7.16 -14.55 -8.46
CA ASP A 112 6.80 -14.95 -7.10
C ASP A 112 6.78 -13.75 -6.15
N ALA A 113 7.80 -12.89 -6.22
CA ALA A 113 7.87 -11.68 -5.42
C ALA A 113 6.67 -10.75 -5.67
N ILE A 114 6.31 -10.52 -6.93
CA ILE A 114 5.17 -9.67 -7.31
C ILE A 114 3.85 -10.27 -6.79
N ALA A 115 3.65 -11.59 -6.95
CA ALA A 115 2.46 -12.26 -6.45
C ALA A 115 2.33 -12.15 -4.93
N LEU A 116 3.43 -12.34 -4.19
CA LEU A 116 3.47 -12.23 -2.73
C LEU A 116 3.29 -10.78 -2.25
N ILE A 117 3.77 -9.79 -3.00
CA ILE A 117 3.50 -8.37 -2.71
C ILE A 117 2.00 -8.08 -2.90
N ALA A 118 1.38 -8.56 -3.97
CA ALA A 118 -0.05 -8.37 -4.21
C ALA A 118 -0.89 -9.02 -3.09
N GLU A 119 -0.53 -10.22 -2.65
CA GLU A 119 -1.16 -10.90 -1.52
C GLU A 119 -0.95 -10.13 -0.21
N ALA A 120 0.27 -9.66 0.06
CA ALA A 120 0.59 -8.87 1.25
C ALA A 120 -0.21 -7.55 1.31
N VAL A 121 -0.42 -6.89 0.16
CA VAL A 121 -1.25 -5.69 0.07
C VAL A 121 -2.73 -6.03 0.26
N HIS A 122 -3.20 -7.14 -0.30
CA HIS A 122 -4.60 -7.57 -0.16
C HIS A 122 -4.96 -7.94 1.29
N GLU A 123 -4.01 -8.41 2.09
CA GLU A 123 -4.23 -8.66 3.52
C GLU A 123 -4.38 -7.37 4.36
N VAL A 124 -3.99 -6.21 3.82
CA VAL A 124 -4.14 -4.93 4.53
C VAL A 124 -5.62 -4.58 4.64
N LYS A 125 -6.13 -4.64 5.87
CA LYS A 125 -7.54 -4.31 6.15
C LYS A 125 -7.78 -2.80 6.09
N PRO A 126 -8.98 -2.35 5.65
CA PRO A 126 -9.32 -0.92 5.64
C PRO A 126 -9.08 -0.21 6.98
N ARG A 127 -9.41 -0.87 8.11
CA ARG A 127 -9.13 -0.36 9.46
C ARG A 127 -7.66 -0.03 9.71
N THR A 128 -6.74 -0.79 9.10
CA THR A 128 -5.29 -0.57 9.23
C THR A 128 -4.89 0.70 8.48
N VAL A 129 -5.43 0.88 7.27
CA VAL A 129 -5.25 2.10 6.47
C VAL A 129 -5.80 3.32 7.19
N SER A 130 -7.03 3.23 7.71
CA SER A 130 -7.63 4.27 8.57
C SER A 130 -6.76 4.58 9.78
N GLY A 131 -6.17 3.56 10.42
CA GLY A 131 -5.25 3.74 11.55
C GLY A 131 -3.99 4.52 11.18
N TRP A 132 -3.42 4.32 9.98
CA TRP A 132 -2.28 5.11 9.49
C TRP A 132 -2.66 6.57 9.28
N TRP A 133 -3.82 6.84 8.69
CA TRP A 133 -4.32 8.20 8.50
C TRP A 133 -4.70 8.88 9.81
N LYS A 134 -5.26 8.16 10.79
CA LYS A 134 -5.65 8.71 12.10
C LYS A 134 -4.46 9.29 12.87
N ARG A 135 -3.25 8.77 12.64
CA ARG A 135 -2.00 9.32 13.23
C ARG A 135 -1.61 10.67 12.66
N LEU A 136 -1.92 10.90 11.38
CA LEU A 136 -1.61 12.14 10.67
C LEU A 136 -2.73 13.17 10.82
N TRP A 137 -3.97 12.72 10.66
CA TRP A 137 -5.17 13.54 10.66
C TRP A 137 -6.31 12.79 11.35
N ARG A 138 -6.44 13.01 12.66
CA ARG A 138 -7.47 12.34 13.48
C ARG A 138 -8.89 12.59 12.96
N ASP A 139 -9.19 13.82 12.58
CA ASP A 139 -10.55 14.23 12.19
C ASP A 139 -10.97 13.75 10.79
N ALA A 140 -10.01 13.41 9.91
CA ALA A 140 -10.31 12.90 8.58
C ALA A 140 -10.72 11.42 8.57
N VAL A 141 -10.55 10.72 9.68
CA VAL A 141 -10.89 9.31 9.81
C VAL A 141 -12.09 9.20 10.73
N SER A 142 -13.28 8.99 10.16
CA SER A 142 -14.44 8.57 10.95
C SER A 142 -14.11 7.24 11.63
N GLU A 143 -14.50 7.07 12.89
CA GLU A 143 -14.43 5.77 13.52
C GLU A 143 -15.25 4.81 12.66
N CYS A 144 -14.61 3.78 12.13
CA CYS A 144 -15.31 2.70 11.46
C CYS A 144 -15.96 1.84 12.55
N GLU A 145 -16.93 2.42 13.27
CA GLU A 145 -17.80 1.69 14.19
C GLU A 145 -18.82 0.94 13.34
N ASN A 146 -18.54 -0.34 13.11
CA ASN A 146 -19.44 -1.48 13.32
C ASN A 146 -19.06 -2.65 12.39
N LEU A 147 -18.63 -3.76 13.00
CA LEU A 147 -19.33 -5.06 12.95
C LEU A 147 -18.48 -6.13 13.67
N GLY A 148 -19.03 -6.65 14.76
CA GLY A 148 -18.51 -7.79 15.50
C GLY A 148 -18.10 -7.46 16.93
N ALA A 149 -19.10 -7.25 17.79
CA ALA A 149 -18.95 -7.67 19.18
C ALA A 149 -18.60 -9.16 19.15
N ILE A 150 -17.32 -9.48 19.33
CA ILE A 150 -16.92 -10.80 19.77
C ILE A 150 -17.16 -10.80 21.28
N ASP A 151 -18.20 -11.53 21.63
CA ASP A 151 -18.51 -12.01 22.97
C ASP A 151 -17.22 -12.44 23.68
N GLU A 152 -16.84 -11.73 24.74
CA GLU A 152 -15.87 -12.22 25.71
C GLU A 152 -16.57 -13.31 26.53
N GLY A 153 -16.70 -14.49 25.92
CA GLY A 153 -17.38 -15.65 26.46
C GLY A 153 -16.52 -16.91 26.40
N SER A 154 -15.91 -17.22 27.55
CA SER A 154 -15.62 -18.58 28.01
C SER A 154 -14.47 -19.37 27.36
N TRP A 155 -13.27 -19.20 27.93
CA TRP A 155 -12.43 -20.35 28.29
C TRP A 155 -12.03 -20.22 29.76
N THR A 156 -12.97 -20.58 30.64
CA THR A 156 -12.64 -21.25 31.91
C THR A 156 -12.73 -22.75 31.68
#